data_AF-A0A7V2T416-F1
#
_entry.id   AF-A0A7V2T416-F1
#
_cell.length_a   1.000
_cell.length_b   1.000
_cell.length_c   1.000
_cell.angle_alpha   90.00
_cell.angle_beta   90.00
_cell.angle_gamma   90.00
#
_symmetry.space_group_name_H-M   'P 1'
#
loop_
_entity.id
_entity.type
_entity.pdbx_description
1 polymer ?
#
loop_
_entity_poly.entity_id
_entity_poly.type
_entity_poly.pdbx_seq_one_letter_code
_entity_poly.pdbx_strand_id
1 'polypeptide(L)'
;MLPFSRNDLEKLFPDSVWTKAEDLVAKGALVDVNVERDGRSITGRVRGQRRTPYLTRVKIANGRGGRVRLSSTCTCFVSDCEHVAAMLLGVLERSAAPAADDVTSTIDQELETWVRHVGQAVRDLASRAGEAGDSILYVLEPAQRSWSDLGLAQPVAVSLVRAKKLREGIYGREHPLAIANLVAEDPPSFVTLDDQVIGRLLGGVPSPLRRLGGSADAETLSRMIATGRCFWRSVRGTRLHRSEARPGRLVWRFDGEGRQRLLCELDEMHEEMVITSLGGPWYIDTRSGACGPIETGTPPRLVSLLLRAPAVPPAAATLVRQKLAAHADRIPLPEPLRRRERVDVTPTPLLHLHCPTITVVRGSGWKREEEDVVVPLARLAFDYAGAVVHWHDRRTEINHVVDNRLLVIPRSSVFEMQMVERLNAMGLQPLGPVGLGRFAPEQLRQDFTFEEDEDDDVSLRWVEFNHHEVPRL
;
A
#
# COMPACT_ATOMS: atom_id res chain seq x y z
N MET A 1 -51.16 -24.02 -35.08
CA MET A 1 -50.21 -24.57 -36.06
C MET A 1 -49.85 -23.49 -37.07
N LEU A 2 -48.57 -23.29 -37.35
CA LEU A 2 -48.11 -22.31 -38.34
C LEU A 2 -48.24 -22.89 -39.76
N PRO A 3 -48.63 -22.10 -40.77
CA PRO A 3 -48.81 -22.57 -42.15
C PRO A 3 -47.49 -22.62 -42.97
N PHE A 4 -46.33 -22.60 -42.31
CA PHE A 4 -45.01 -22.56 -42.94
C PHE A 4 -43.98 -23.32 -42.08
N SER A 5 -42.94 -23.84 -42.73
CA SER A 5 -41.78 -24.47 -42.10
C SER A 5 -40.51 -23.65 -42.32
N ARG A 6 -39.42 -23.98 -41.62
CA ARG A 6 -38.11 -23.36 -41.84
C ARG A 6 -37.65 -23.50 -43.30
N ASN A 7 -37.83 -24.68 -43.88
CA ASN A 7 -37.49 -24.97 -45.29
C ASN A 7 -38.33 -24.14 -46.28
N ASP A 8 -39.55 -23.75 -45.92
CA ASP A 8 -40.36 -22.83 -46.74
C ASP A 8 -39.80 -21.41 -46.68
N LEU A 9 -39.36 -20.96 -45.50
CA LEU A 9 -38.77 -19.63 -45.34
C LEU A 9 -37.40 -19.52 -46.01
N GLU A 10 -36.53 -20.53 -45.89
CA GLU A 10 -35.21 -20.58 -46.55
C GLU A 10 -35.32 -20.47 -48.07
N LYS A 11 -36.43 -20.97 -48.66
CA LYS A 11 -36.70 -20.82 -50.10
C LYS A 11 -37.30 -19.47 -50.50
N LEU A 12 -37.87 -18.73 -49.55
CA LEU A 12 -38.56 -17.46 -49.78
C LEU A 12 -37.63 -16.25 -49.61
N PHE A 13 -36.59 -16.35 -48.78
CA PHE A 13 -35.64 -15.28 -48.54
C PHE A 13 -34.29 -15.57 -49.22
N PRO A 14 -33.60 -14.56 -49.79
CA PRO A 14 -32.24 -14.72 -50.27
C PRO A 14 -31.28 -15.10 -49.15
N ASP A 15 -30.27 -15.92 -49.41
CA ASP A 15 -29.28 -16.38 -48.42
C ASP A 15 -28.67 -15.24 -47.59
N SER A 16 -28.32 -14.12 -48.23
CA SER A 16 -27.75 -12.95 -47.54
C SER A 16 -28.70 -12.30 -46.52
N VAL A 17 -30.01 -12.39 -46.76
CA VAL A 17 -31.05 -11.90 -45.85
C VAL A 17 -31.27 -12.92 -44.74
N TRP A 18 -31.27 -14.21 -45.10
CA TRP A 18 -31.45 -15.31 -44.17
C TRP A 18 -30.34 -15.35 -43.10
N THR A 19 -29.07 -15.25 -43.49
CA THR A 19 -27.95 -15.22 -42.53
C THR A 19 -28.04 -14.04 -41.56
N LYS A 20 -28.47 -12.87 -42.03
CA LYS A 20 -28.69 -11.70 -41.15
C LYS A 20 -29.87 -11.91 -40.20
N ALA A 21 -30.92 -12.57 -40.67
CA ALA A 21 -32.06 -12.92 -39.84
C ALA A 21 -31.67 -13.89 -38.72
N GLU A 22 -30.84 -14.90 -39.02
CA GLU A 22 -30.29 -15.82 -38.01
C GLU A 22 -29.46 -15.09 -36.95
N ASP A 23 -28.59 -14.16 -37.36
CA ASP A 23 -27.80 -13.34 -36.42
C ASP A 23 -28.69 -12.44 -35.53
N LEU A 24 -29.76 -11.85 -36.10
CA LEU A 24 -30.73 -11.09 -35.34
C LEU A 24 -31.47 -11.95 -34.31
N VAL A 25 -31.90 -13.16 -34.70
CA VAL A 25 -32.60 -14.09 -33.80
C VAL A 25 -31.66 -14.57 -32.68
N ALA A 26 -30.41 -14.92 -32.99
CA ALA A 26 -29.40 -15.32 -32.00
C ALA A 26 -29.10 -14.22 -30.97
N LYS A 27 -29.21 -12.95 -31.37
CA LYS A 27 -29.07 -11.78 -30.48
C LYS A 27 -30.34 -11.45 -29.67
N GLY A 28 -31.40 -12.25 -29.79
CA GLY A 28 -32.68 -11.99 -29.13
C GLY A 28 -33.39 -10.73 -29.64
N ALA A 29 -33.24 -10.41 -30.93
CA ALA A 29 -33.78 -9.17 -31.50
C ALA A 29 -35.32 -9.10 -31.53
N LEU A 30 -36.04 -10.22 -31.48
CA LEU A 30 -37.50 -10.25 -31.48
C LEU A 30 -38.06 -9.80 -30.12
N VAL A 31 -38.49 -8.55 -30.04
CA VAL A 31 -38.96 -7.92 -28.81
C VAL A 31 -40.34 -8.44 -28.43
N ASP A 32 -41.25 -8.52 -29.41
CA ASP A 32 -42.64 -8.92 -29.20
C ASP A 32 -43.22 -9.45 -30.52
N VAL A 33 -44.16 -10.39 -30.44
CA VAL A 33 -44.85 -10.96 -31.59
C VAL A 33 -46.27 -11.39 -31.24
N ASN A 34 -47.21 -11.02 -32.10
CA ASN A 34 -48.59 -11.43 -32.05
C ASN A 34 -48.93 -12.21 -33.32
N VAL A 35 -49.39 -13.44 -33.14
CA VAL A 35 -49.80 -14.37 -34.19
C VAL A 35 -51.31 -14.55 -34.08
N GLU A 36 -52.07 -14.22 -35.13
CA GLU A 36 -53.51 -14.44 -35.13
C GLU A 36 -53.85 -15.95 -35.09
N ARG A 37 -55.08 -16.29 -34.67
CA ARG A 37 -55.51 -17.70 -34.43
C ARG A 37 -55.33 -18.61 -35.65
N ASP A 38 -55.41 -18.06 -36.85
CA ASP A 38 -55.26 -18.82 -38.10
C ASP A 38 -53.78 -19.04 -38.50
N GLY A 39 -52.83 -18.43 -37.77
CA GLY A 39 -51.40 -18.48 -38.04
C GLY A 39 -50.97 -17.74 -39.30
N ARG A 40 -51.86 -17.00 -39.97
CA ARG A 40 -51.61 -16.37 -41.28
C ARG A 40 -51.31 -14.90 -41.21
N SER A 41 -51.73 -14.21 -40.15
CA SER A 41 -51.40 -12.81 -39.91
C SER A 41 -50.48 -12.70 -38.70
N ILE A 42 -49.28 -12.17 -38.92
CA ILE A 42 -48.23 -12.07 -37.90
C ILE A 42 -47.74 -10.63 -37.85
N THR A 43 -47.77 -10.04 -36.65
CA THR A 43 -47.23 -8.71 -36.38
C THR A 43 -46.19 -8.79 -35.29
N GLY A 44 -45.05 -8.14 -35.46
CA GLY A 44 -43.97 -8.20 -34.48
C GLY A 44 -43.09 -6.96 -34.49
N ARG A 45 -42.28 -6.83 -33.43
CA ARG A 45 -41.27 -5.77 -33.29
C ARG A 45 -39.89 -6.40 -33.22
N VAL A 46 -39.00 -6.01 -34.13
CA VAL A 46 -37.63 -6.55 -34.22
C VAL A 46 -36.61 -5.45 -34.01
N ARG A 47 -35.72 -5.61 -33.03
CA ARG A 47 -34.64 -4.68 -32.72
C ARG A 47 -33.53 -4.84 -33.76
N GLY A 48 -33.29 -3.80 -34.56
CA GLY A 48 -32.15 -3.74 -35.48
C GLY A 48 -31.13 -2.70 -35.03
N GLN A 49 -30.49 -2.03 -35.99
CA GLN A 49 -29.45 -1.03 -35.70
C GLN A 49 -29.99 0.30 -35.13
N ARG A 50 -31.29 0.58 -35.28
CA ARG A 50 -31.93 1.81 -34.77
C ARG A 50 -32.41 1.62 -33.33
N ARG A 51 -32.45 2.74 -32.59
CA ARG A 51 -32.94 2.79 -31.20
C ARG A 51 -34.40 2.31 -31.07
N THR A 52 -35.24 2.61 -32.05
CA THR A 52 -36.63 2.14 -32.11
C THR A 52 -36.72 0.82 -32.89
N PRO A 53 -37.35 -0.24 -32.34
CA PRO A 53 -37.55 -1.49 -33.05
C PRO A 53 -38.36 -1.31 -34.34
N TYR A 54 -38.05 -2.13 -35.35
CA TYR A 54 -38.78 -2.18 -36.61
C TYR A 54 -40.11 -2.90 -36.42
N LEU A 55 -41.20 -2.31 -36.90
CA LEU A 55 -42.53 -2.93 -36.89
C LEU A 55 -42.70 -3.72 -38.18
N THR A 56 -42.88 -5.03 -38.04
CA THR A 56 -43.09 -5.96 -39.15
C THR A 56 -44.52 -6.50 -39.12
N ARG A 57 -45.15 -6.57 -40.29
CA ARG A 57 -46.45 -7.22 -40.48
C ARG A 57 -46.37 -8.11 -41.69
N VAL A 58 -46.79 -9.36 -41.52
CA VAL A 58 -46.80 -10.40 -42.53
C VAL A 58 -48.21 -10.96 -42.66
N LYS A 59 -48.64 -11.15 -43.91
CA LYS A 59 -49.78 -12.00 -44.26
C LYS A 59 -49.31 -13.17 -45.11
N ILE A 60 -49.79 -14.35 -44.76
CA ILE A 60 -49.44 -15.62 -45.38
C ILE A 60 -50.66 -16.16 -46.12
N ALA A 61 -50.47 -16.52 -47.38
CA ALA A 61 -51.50 -17.11 -48.22
C ALA A 61 -50.97 -18.39 -48.90
N ASN A 62 -51.88 -19.29 -49.23
CA ASN A 62 -51.55 -20.50 -49.98
C ASN A 62 -51.43 -20.18 -51.47
N GLY A 63 -50.28 -20.48 -52.05
CA GLY A 63 -50.02 -20.42 -53.49
C GLY A 63 -50.43 -21.71 -54.22
N ARG A 64 -50.31 -21.70 -55.55
CA ARG A 64 -50.59 -22.89 -56.38
C ARG A 64 -49.60 -24.02 -56.03
N GLY A 65 -50.09 -25.25 -55.91
CA GLY A 65 -49.27 -26.43 -55.61
C GLY A 65 -48.80 -26.53 -54.15
N GLY A 66 -49.49 -25.89 -53.20
CA GLY A 66 -49.17 -25.99 -51.78
C GLY A 66 -47.99 -25.12 -51.31
N ARG A 67 -47.46 -24.24 -52.18
CA ARG A 67 -46.37 -23.31 -51.81
C ARG A 67 -46.88 -22.16 -50.94
N VAL A 68 -46.09 -21.74 -49.97
CA VAL A 68 -46.37 -20.57 -49.13
C VAL A 68 -46.11 -19.29 -49.92
N ARG A 69 -47.05 -18.34 -49.92
CA ARG A 69 -46.85 -16.98 -50.45
C ARG A 69 -46.91 -15.98 -49.32
N LEU A 70 -45.94 -15.07 -49.31
CA LEU A 70 -45.78 -14.06 -48.28
C LEU A 70 -46.06 -12.67 -48.83
N SER A 71 -46.75 -11.86 -48.02
CA SER A 71 -46.87 -10.41 -48.23
C SER A 71 -46.43 -9.74 -46.94
N SER A 72 -45.35 -8.96 -47.01
CA SER A 72 -44.70 -8.37 -45.85
C SER A 72 -44.63 -6.84 -45.95
N THR A 73 -44.72 -6.19 -44.80
CA THR A 73 -44.44 -4.76 -44.64
C THR A 73 -43.53 -4.58 -43.43
N CYS A 74 -42.54 -3.71 -43.56
CA CYS A 74 -41.60 -3.38 -42.50
C CYS A 74 -41.33 -1.87 -42.49
N THR A 75 -41.16 -1.28 -41.31
CA THR A 75 -40.76 0.13 -41.17
C THR A 75 -39.33 0.43 -41.64
N CYS A 76 -38.58 -0.58 -42.12
CA CYS A 76 -37.33 -0.37 -42.85
C CYS A 76 -37.54 -0.03 -44.34
N PHE A 77 -38.78 -0.08 -44.82
CA PHE A 77 -39.18 0.19 -46.21
C PHE A 77 -38.62 -0.79 -47.27
N VAL A 78 -37.99 -1.89 -46.84
CA VAL A 78 -37.56 -2.98 -47.71
C VAL A 78 -38.53 -4.15 -47.56
N SER A 79 -39.06 -4.62 -48.69
CA SER A 79 -39.87 -5.85 -48.76
C SER A 79 -39.00 -7.06 -48.49
N ASP A 80 -39.51 -8.02 -47.71
CA ASP A 80 -38.83 -9.29 -47.42
C ASP A 80 -37.42 -9.12 -46.83
N CYS A 81 -37.27 -8.10 -45.97
CA CYS A 81 -36.01 -7.80 -45.28
C CYS A 81 -35.65 -8.78 -44.17
N GLU A 82 -34.43 -8.63 -43.63
CA GLU A 82 -33.90 -9.44 -42.53
C GLU A 82 -34.75 -9.37 -41.27
N HIS A 83 -35.46 -8.26 -41.03
CA HIS A 83 -36.36 -8.11 -39.88
C HIS A 83 -37.63 -8.97 -40.05
N VAL A 84 -38.17 -9.07 -41.26
CA VAL A 84 -39.34 -9.91 -41.54
C VAL A 84 -38.95 -11.38 -41.43
N ALA A 85 -37.81 -11.77 -42.01
CA ALA A 85 -37.26 -13.11 -41.89
C ALA A 85 -36.98 -13.46 -40.41
N ALA A 86 -36.36 -12.57 -39.65
CA ALA A 86 -36.08 -12.77 -38.22
C ALA A 86 -37.36 -12.92 -37.38
N MET A 87 -38.41 -12.16 -37.69
CA MET A 87 -39.71 -12.33 -37.02
C MET A 87 -40.29 -13.72 -37.26
N LEU A 88 -40.30 -14.20 -38.51
CA LEU A 88 -40.89 -15.50 -38.85
C LEU A 88 -40.05 -16.66 -38.31
N LEU A 89 -38.73 -16.55 -38.36
CA LEU A 89 -37.81 -17.52 -37.79
C LEU A 89 -37.96 -17.59 -36.26
N GLY A 90 -38.01 -16.44 -35.59
CA GLY A 90 -38.23 -16.40 -34.14
C GLY A 90 -39.60 -16.94 -33.71
N VAL A 91 -40.64 -16.80 -34.54
CA VAL A 91 -41.95 -17.43 -34.31
C VAL A 91 -41.89 -18.95 -34.47
N LEU A 92 -41.15 -19.46 -35.46
CA LEU A 92 -40.92 -20.90 -35.61
C LEU A 92 -40.16 -21.46 -34.42
N GLU A 93 -39.09 -20.82 -33.96
CA GLU A 93 -38.32 -21.28 -32.79
C GLU A 93 -39.16 -21.26 -31.51
N ARG A 94 -39.99 -20.23 -31.30
CA ARG A 94 -40.95 -20.19 -30.18
C ARG A 94 -42.05 -21.25 -30.26
N SER A 95 -42.41 -21.67 -31.48
CA SER A 95 -43.45 -22.70 -31.71
C SER A 95 -42.88 -24.11 -31.74
N ALA A 96 -41.58 -24.25 -32.04
CA ALA A 96 -40.80 -25.48 -31.97
C ALA A 96 -40.18 -25.69 -30.59
N ALA A 97 -40.12 -24.64 -29.76
CA ALA A 97 -39.92 -24.78 -28.33
C ALA A 97 -41.01 -25.72 -27.81
N PRO A 98 -40.64 -26.77 -27.05
CA PRO A 98 -41.61 -27.72 -26.55
C PRO A 98 -42.71 -26.98 -25.79
N ALA A 99 -43.96 -27.38 -26.01
CA ALA A 99 -45.08 -26.87 -25.25
C ALA A 99 -44.77 -27.04 -23.76
N ALA A 100 -45.13 -26.06 -22.92
CA ALA A 100 -44.80 -26.04 -21.50
C ALA A 100 -45.24 -27.31 -20.73
N ASP A 101 -46.10 -28.14 -21.31
CA ASP A 101 -46.58 -29.40 -20.74
C ASP A 101 -45.64 -30.61 -21.01
N ASP A 102 -44.71 -30.54 -21.97
CA ASP A 102 -43.88 -31.70 -22.39
C ASP A 102 -42.45 -31.68 -21.81
N VAL A 103 -42.12 -30.67 -21.00
CA VAL A 103 -40.83 -30.56 -20.29
C VAL A 103 -41.11 -30.40 -18.80
N THR A 104 -41.14 -31.52 -18.08
CA THR A 104 -41.17 -31.56 -16.61
C THR A 104 -39.81 -31.25 -15.98
N SER A 105 -38.88 -30.62 -16.71
CA SER A 105 -37.68 -30.06 -16.07
C SER A 105 -38.02 -28.68 -15.54
N THR A 106 -38.65 -28.64 -14.36
CA THR A 106 -38.67 -27.43 -13.54
C THR A 106 -37.22 -27.11 -13.19
N ILE A 107 -36.74 -25.94 -13.63
CA ILE A 107 -35.51 -25.37 -13.10
C ILE A 107 -35.73 -25.27 -11.60
N ASP A 108 -34.98 -26.04 -10.82
CA ASP A 108 -35.12 -25.99 -9.38
C ASP A 108 -34.68 -24.63 -8.84
N GLN A 109 -35.00 -24.38 -7.58
CA GLN A 109 -34.69 -23.10 -6.94
C GLN A 109 -33.18 -22.80 -6.90
N GLU A 110 -32.32 -23.82 -6.94
CA GLU A 110 -30.87 -23.66 -6.97
C GLU A 110 -30.42 -23.12 -8.33
N LEU A 111 -30.89 -23.71 -9.43
CA LEU A 111 -30.60 -23.21 -10.77
C LEU A 111 -31.22 -21.83 -11.01
N GLU A 112 -32.44 -21.54 -10.54
CA GLU A 112 -33.02 -20.19 -10.67
C GLU A 112 -32.19 -19.14 -9.94
N THR A 113 -31.69 -19.49 -8.75
CA THR A 113 -30.82 -18.61 -7.95
C THR A 113 -29.49 -18.39 -8.66
N TRP A 114 -28.89 -19.45 -9.22
CA TRP A 114 -27.67 -19.36 -10.02
C TRP A 114 -27.86 -18.49 -11.27
N VAL A 115 -28.93 -18.69 -12.05
CA VAL A 115 -29.24 -17.87 -13.24
C VAL A 115 -29.39 -16.40 -12.86
N ARG A 116 -30.02 -16.10 -11.72
CA ARG A 116 -30.16 -14.73 -11.20
C ARG A 116 -28.80 -14.13 -10.85
N HIS A 117 -27.92 -14.90 -10.19
CA HIS A 117 -26.55 -14.46 -9.87
C HIS A 117 -25.73 -14.20 -11.13
N VAL A 118 -25.81 -15.07 -12.14
CA VAL A 118 -25.17 -14.86 -13.45
C VAL A 118 -25.68 -13.58 -14.11
N GLY A 119 -26.99 -13.40 -14.16
CA GLY A 119 -27.61 -12.19 -14.73
C GLY A 119 -27.22 -10.91 -13.98
N GLN A 120 -27.06 -10.98 -12.66
CA GLN A 120 -26.60 -9.86 -11.84
C GLN A 120 -25.13 -9.55 -12.10
N ALA A 121 -24.25 -10.55 -12.12
CA ALA A 121 -22.84 -10.38 -12.41
C ALA A 121 -22.59 -9.75 -13.79
N VAL A 122 -23.36 -10.14 -14.82
CA VAL A 122 -23.29 -9.52 -16.15
C VAL A 122 -23.70 -8.04 -16.14
N ARG A 123 -24.73 -7.67 -15.37
CA ARG A 123 -25.15 -6.28 -15.22
C ARG A 123 -24.10 -5.45 -14.46
N ASP A 124 -23.51 -6.02 -13.41
CA ASP A 124 -22.49 -5.37 -12.60
C ASP A 124 -21.19 -5.18 -13.41
N LEU A 125 -20.80 -6.15 -14.23
CA LEU A 125 -19.67 -5.99 -15.16
C LEU A 125 -19.89 -4.86 -16.17
N ALA A 126 -21.11 -4.71 -16.67
CA ALA A 126 -21.47 -3.63 -17.60
C ALA A 126 -21.46 -2.24 -16.93
N SER A 127 -21.81 -2.13 -15.64
CA SER A 127 -21.77 -0.87 -14.89
C SER A 127 -20.36 -0.50 -14.43
N ARG A 128 -19.55 -1.49 -14.01
CA ARG A 128 -18.16 -1.34 -13.55
C ARG A 128 -17.22 -0.77 -14.64
N ALA A 129 -17.53 -0.97 -15.92
CA ALA A 129 -16.79 -0.37 -17.03
C ALA A 129 -16.75 1.18 -16.99
N GLY A 130 -17.66 1.83 -16.23
CA GLY A 130 -17.70 3.28 -16.03
C GLY A 130 -16.90 3.81 -14.83
N GLU A 131 -16.42 2.95 -13.92
CA GLU A 131 -15.70 3.34 -12.68
C GLU A 131 -14.17 3.30 -12.81
N ALA A 132 -13.65 3.34 -14.05
CA ALA A 132 -12.25 3.09 -14.42
C ALA A 132 -11.24 4.19 -14.00
N GLY A 133 -11.29 4.66 -12.76
CA GLY A 133 -10.39 5.69 -12.24
C GLY A 133 -9.58 5.28 -11.02
N ASP A 134 -10.03 4.33 -10.21
CA ASP A 134 -9.36 4.02 -8.95
C ASP A 134 -8.28 2.96 -9.10
N SER A 135 -7.27 3.03 -8.23
CA SER A 135 -6.15 2.10 -8.22
C SER A 135 -5.66 1.88 -6.80
N ILE A 136 -5.15 0.67 -6.54
CA ILE A 136 -4.46 0.32 -5.30
C ILE A 136 -2.99 0.70 -5.42
N LEU A 137 -2.47 1.33 -4.37
CA LEU A 137 -1.08 1.74 -4.23
C LEU A 137 -0.47 1.09 -2.99
N TYR A 138 0.79 0.71 -3.11
CA TYR A 138 1.58 0.06 -2.08
C TYR A 138 2.62 1.04 -1.54
N VAL A 139 2.40 1.59 -0.35
CA VAL A 139 3.31 2.56 0.26
C VAL A 139 4.21 1.84 1.26
N LEU A 140 5.49 1.71 0.94
CA LEU A 140 6.50 1.10 1.81
C LEU A 140 7.13 2.15 2.71
N GLU A 141 7.21 1.89 4.00
CA GLU A 141 7.75 2.83 4.99
C GLU A 141 8.57 2.11 6.08
N PRO A 142 9.52 2.79 6.74
CA PRO A 142 10.18 2.26 7.93
C PRO A 142 9.16 1.97 9.04
N ALA A 143 9.23 0.78 9.63
CA ALA A 143 8.29 0.37 10.66
C ALA A 143 8.64 0.94 12.07
N GLN A 144 9.73 1.71 12.16
CA GLN A 144 10.16 2.50 13.32
C GLN A 144 10.55 3.91 12.85
N ARG A 145 10.14 4.93 13.61
CA ARG A 145 10.34 6.35 13.27
C ARG A 145 11.77 6.86 13.49
N SER A 146 12.56 6.15 14.30
CA SER A 146 13.99 6.47 14.50
C SER A 146 14.80 5.96 13.31
N TRP A 147 15.03 6.84 12.35
CA TRP A 147 16.01 6.60 11.31
C TRP A 147 17.38 6.46 11.99
N SER A 148 18.04 5.32 11.84
CA SER A 148 19.32 5.06 12.52
C SER A 148 20.25 4.22 11.65
N ASP A 149 21.52 4.63 11.72
CA ASP A 149 22.77 4.02 11.30
C ASP A 149 22.78 3.37 9.90
N LEU A 150 23.54 3.99 8.99
CA LEU A 150 23.76 3.47 7.65
C LEU A 150 24.23 2.01 7.70
N GLY A 151 23.58 1.15 6.92
CA GLY A 151 23.87 -0.28 6.88
C GLY A 151 23.14 -1.13 7.93
N LEU A 152 22.48 -0.54 8.93
CA LEU A 152 21.68 -1.30 9.89
C LEU A 152 20.38 -1.76 9.22
N ALA A 153 20.06 -3.06 9.31
CA ALA A 153 18.82 -3.59 8.75
C ALA A 153 17.61 -3.10 9.54
N GLN A 154 16.70 -2.41 8.85
CA GLN A 154 15.48 -1.84 9.40
C GLN A 154 14.26 -2.66 9.02
N PRO A 155 13.31 -2.89 9.94
CA PRO A 155 12.02 -3.46 9.57
C PRO A 155 11.24 -2.44 8.75
N VAL A 156 10.63 -2.90 7.66
CA VAL A 156 9.74 -2.07 6.83
C VAL A 156 8.30 -2.55 6.97
N ALA A 157 7.35 -1.70 6.64
CA ALA A 157 5.94 -2.04 6.57
C ALA A 157 5.36 -1.51 5.28
N VAL A 158 4.33 -2.18 4.77
CA VAL A 158 3.55 -1.73 3.63
C VAL A 158 2.17 -1.28 4.09
N SER A 159 1.76 -0.12 3.61
CA SER A 159 0.43 0.46 3.74
C SER A 159 -0.28 0.40 2.40
N LEU A 160 -1.51 -0.12 2.39
CA LEU A 160 -2.39 -0.13 1.23
C LEU A 160 -3.27 1.12 1.18
N VAL A 161 -3.27 1.77 0.02
CA VAL A 161 -4.02 3.00 -0.21
C VAL A 161 -4.79 2.87 -1.51
N ARG A 162 -6.08 3.22 -1.49
CA ARG A 162 -6.89 3.48 -2.69
C ARG A 162 -6.72 4.94 -3.07
N ALA A 163 -6.44 5.21 -4.34
CA ALA A 163 -6.48 6.57 -4.87
C ALA A 163 -6.97 6.57 -6.32
N LYS A 164 -7.61 7.69 -6.70
CA LYS A 164 -8.00 7.91 -8.09
C LYS A 164 -6.78 8.25 -8.94
N LYS A 165 -6.50 7.48 -9.99
CA LYS A 165 -5.47 7.77 -10.98
C LYS A 165 -5.90 8.99 -11.80
N LEU A 166 -5.10 10.05 -11.74
CA LEU A 166 -5.34 11.27 -12.52
C LEU A 166 -4.54 11.24 -13.82
N ARG A 167 -3.27 10.86 -13.72
CA ARG A 167 -2.32 10.63 -14.84
C ARG A 167 -1.34 9.52 -14.45
N GLU A 168 -0.50 9.08 -15.38
CA GLU A 168 0.57 8.13 -15.04
C GLU A 168 1.45 8.69 -13.92
N GLY A 169 1.57 7.95 -12.81
CA GLY A 169 2.33 8.34 -11.62
C GLY A 169 1.71 9.45 -10.76
N ILE A 170 0.55 10.01 -11.13
CA ILE A 170 -0.13 11.07 -10.37
C ILE A 170 -1.49 10.58 -9.90
N TYR A 171 -1.67 10.58 -8.58
CA TYR A 171 -2.86 10.11 -7.91
C TYR A 171 -3.54 11.24 -7.14
N GLY A 172 -4.86 11.14 -7.03
CA GLY A 172 -5.70 12.07 -6.29
C GLY A 172 -5.69 11.80 -4.78
N ARG A 173 -6.84 12.04 -4.13
CA ARG A 173 -6.98 11.83 -2.69
C ARG A 173 -6.81 10.36 -2.31
N GLU A 174 -6.05 10.15 -1.24
CA GLU A 174 -5.67 8.85 -0.70
C GLU A 174 -6.66 8.41 0.38
N HIS A 175 -7.08 7.14 0.32
CA HIS A 175 -7.92 6.52 1.33
C HIS A 175 -7.31 5.18 1.75
N PRO A 176 -7.01 4.97 3.04
CA PRO A 176 -6.51 3.68 3.53
C PRO A 176 -7.45 2.54 3.15
N LEU A 177 -6.89 1.42 2.69
CA LEU A 177 -7.64 0.24 2.27
C LEU A 177 -7.14 -0.97 3.05
N ALA A 178 -8.03 -1.69 3.74
CA ALA A 178 -7.64 -2.90 4.47
C ALA A 178 -7.15 -4.00 3.52
N ILE A 179 -6.09 -4.73 3.89
CA ILE A 179 -5.53 -5.85 3.12
C ILE A 179 -6.57 -6.95 2.89
N ALA A 180 -7.49 -7.17 3.83
CA ALA A 180 -8.62 -8.09 3.71
C ALA A 180 -9.48 -7.82 2.45
N ASN A 181 -9.57 -6.57 1.99
CA ASN A 181 -10.39 -6.21 0.83
C ASN A 181 -9.79 -6.73 -0.49
N LEU A 182 -8.49 -7.03 -0.52
CA LEU A 182 -7.84 -7.62 -1.69
C LEU A 182 -8.17 -9.11 -1.84
N VAL A 183 -8.62 -9.77 -0.77
CA VAL A 183 -8.88 -11.22 -0.75
C VAL A 183 -10.34 -11.57 -0.50
N ALA A 184 -11.23 -10.57 -0.58
CA ALA A 184 -12.66 -10.75 -0.47
C ALA A 184 -13.21 -11.64 -1.61
N GLU A 185 -14.33 -12.30 -1.35
CA GLU A 185 -15.02 -13.16 -2.33
C GLU A 185 -15.50 -12.38 -3.56
N ASP A 186 -16.04 -11.17 -3.34
CA ASP A 186 -16.29 -10.17 -4.39
C ASP A 186 -15.42 -8.93 -4.09
N PRO A 187 -14.18 -8.87 -4.61
CA PRO A 187 -13.30 -7.74 -4.39
C PRO A 187 -13.77 -6.52 -5.21
N PRO A 188 -13.49 -5.28 -4.74
CA PRO A 188 -13.80 -4.08 -5.50
C PRO A 188 -13.30 -4.11 -6.96
N SER A 189 -14.04 -3.47 -7.86
CA SER A 189 -13.80 -3.47 -9.32
C SER A 189 -12.39 -3.01 -9.74
N PHE A 190 -11.75 -2.15 -8.93
CA PHE A 190 -10.39 -1.65 -9.14
C PHE A 190 -9.27 -2.59 -8.63
N VAL A 191 -9.62 -3.73 -8.03
CA VAL A 191 -8.67 -4.74 -7.55
C VAL A 191 -8.31 -5.68 -8.70
N THR A 192 -7.05 -5.70 -9.10
CA THR A 192 -6.56 -6.61 -10.13
C THR A 192 -6.26 -8.00 -9.56
N LEU A 193 -6.09 -9.01 -10.43
CA LEU A 193 -5.69 -10.36 -9.99
C LEU A 193 -4.33 -10.35 -9.26
N ASP A 194 -3.38 -9.53 -9.72
CA ASP A 194 -2.10 -9.34 -9.04
C ASP A 194 -2.29 -8.78 -7.63
N ASP A 195 -3.20 -7.83 -7.46
CA ASP A 195 -3.54 -7.28 -6.14
C ASP A 195 -4.12 -8.35 -5.22
N GLN A 196 -4.96 -9.26 -5.73
CA GLN A 196 -5.48 -10.36 -4.92
C GLN A 196 -4.38 -11.34 -4.49
N VAL A 197 -3.45 -11.67 -5.38
CA VAL A 197 -2.30 -12.52 -5.05
C VAL A 197 -1.43 -11.85 -3.99
N ILE A 198 -1.12 -10.57 -4.15
CA ILE A 198 -0.38 -9.78 -3.16
C ILE A 198 -1.14 -9.75 -1.83
N GLY A 199 -2.45 -9.53 -1.84
CA GLY A 199 -3.31 -9.55 -0.66
C GLY A 199 -3.25 -10.87 0.11
N ARG A 200 -3.23 -12.01 -0.60
CA ARG A 200 -3.05 -13.35 0.00
C ARG A 200 -1.66 -13.51 0.62
N LEU A 201 -0.62 -13.04 -0.06
CA LEU A 201 0.76 -13.07 0.47
C LEU A 201 0.93 -12.17 1.71
N LEU A 202 0.21 -11.06 1.78
CA LEU A 202 0.15 -10.19 2.96
C LEU A 202 -0.73 -10.75 4.09
N GLY A 203 -1.39 -11.89 3.86
CA GLY A 203 -2.18 -12.62 4.85
C GLY A 203 -3.62 -12.14 5.02
N GLY A 204 -4.14 -11.28 4.13
CA GLY A 204 -5.54 -10.87 4.16
C GLY A 204 -5.97 -10.15 5.45
N VAL A 205 -5.05 -9.49 6.16
CA VAL A 205 -5.33 -8.93 7.49
C VAL A 205 -6.36 -7.79 7.45
N PRO A 206 -7.21 -7.61 8.48
CA PRO A 206 -8.18 -6.52 8.57
C PRO A 206 -7.50 -5.19 8.98
N SER A 207 -6.39 -4.86 8.33
CA SER A 207 -5.57 -3.67 8.58
C SER A 207 -5.05 -3.17 7.23
N PRO A 208 -4.94 -1.84 7.02
CA PRO A 208 -4.29 -1.30 5.83
C PRO A 208 -2.76 -1.45 5.87
N LEU A 209 -2.19 -1.66 7.06
CA LEU A 209 -0.74 -1.75 7.31
C LEU A 209 -0.34 -3.18 7.66
N ARG A 210 0.79 -3.64 7.09
CA ARG A 210 1.44 -4.90 7.46
C ARG A 210 2.97 -4.76 7.47
N ARG A 211 3.61 -5.14 8.59
CA ARG A 211 5.09 -5.25 8.67
C ARG A 211 5.61 -6.36 7.75
N LEU A 212 6.71 -6.11 7.07
CA LEU A 212 7.44 -7.08 6.27
C LEU A 212 8.72 -7.47 6.99
N GLY A 213 9.07 -8.75 6.94
CA GLY A 213 10.29 -9.26 7.55
C GLY A 213 10.51 -10.77 7.42
N GLY A 214 9.50 -11.51 6.96
CA GLY A 214 9.57 -12.94 6.68
C GLY A 214 10.30 -13.26 5.38
N SER A 215 10.68 -14.52 5.20
CA SER A 215 11.40 -14.95 4.00
C SER A 215 10.59 -14.91 2.71
N ALA A 216 9.27 -15.05 2.81
CA ALA A 216 8.37 -14.90 1.68
C ALA A 216 8.13 -13.42 1.31
N ASP A 217 8.42 -12.48 2.20
CA ASP A 217 8.08 -11.07 2.00
C ASP A 217 8.92 -10.40 0.90
N ALA A 218 10.08 -10.97 0.54
CA ALA A 218 10.86 -10.53 -0.62
C ALA A 218 10.11 -10.75 -1.94
N GLU A 219 9.41 -11.87 -2.08
CA GLU A 219 8.58 -12.17 -3.25
C GLU A 219 7.35 -11.26 -3.27
N THR A 220 6.72 -11.04 -2.11
CA THR A 220 5.61 -10.08 -1.96
C THR A 220 6.03 -8.68 -2.40
N LEU A 221 7.18 -8.19 -1.94
CA LEU A 221 7.72 -6.89 -2.35
C LEU A 221 8.02 -6.84 -3.85
N SER A 222 8.64 -7.89 -4.39
CA SER A 222 8.95 -7.97 -5.82
C SER A 222 7.68 -7.86 -6.68
N ARG A 223 6.59 -8.51 -6.27
CA ARG A 223 5.28 -8.40 -6.93
C ARG A 223 4.69 -7.01 -6.84
N MET A 224 4.72 -6.39 -5.65
CA MET A 224 4.26 -5.01 -5.48
C MET A 224 5.02 -4.04 -6.38
N ILE A 225 6.34 -4.17 -6.46
CA ILE A 225 7.20 -3.37 -7.33
C ILE A 225 6.87 -3.60 -8.80
N ALA A 226 6.68 -4.86 -9.22
CA ALA A 226 6.35 -5.21 -10.60
C ALA A 226 5.03 -4.58 -11.09
N THR A 227 4.10 -4.26 -10.19
CA THR A 227 2.87 -3.53 -10.55
C THR A 227 3.11 -2.08 -10.99
N GLY A 228 4.30 -1.52 -10.73
CA GLY A 228 4.60 -0.10 -10.95
C GLY A 228 3.85 0.85 -10.00
N ARG A 229 3.22 0.32 -8.94
CA ARG A 229 2.38 1.07 -7.98
C ARG A 229 2.94 1.04 -6.55
N CYS A 230 4.24 0.75 -6.39
CA CYS A 230 4.93 0.71 -5.10
C CYS A 230 5.75 1.99 -4.89
N PHE A 231 5.54 2.68 -3.77
CA PHE A 231 6.14 4.00 -3.47
C PHE A 231 6.77 4.01 -2.09
N TRP A 232 7.80 4.83 -1.90
CA TRP A 232 8.46 5.01 -0.61
C TRP A 232 7.84 6.15 0.20
N ARG A 233 7.47 5.87 1.46
CA ARG A 233 6.87 6.76 2.49
C ARG A 233 5.52 7.42 2.15
N SER A 234 5.29 7.77 0.90
CA SER A 234 4.06 8.42 0.44
C SER A 234 3.82 8.10 -1.03
N VAL A 235 2.57 8.18 -1.48
CA VAL A 235 2.19 8.10 -2.89
C VAL A 235 2.85 9.19 -3.74
N ARG A 236 3.23 10.32 -3.14
CA ARG A 236 4.00 11.39 -3.80
C ARG A 236 5.52 11.18 -3.71
N GLY A 237 5.96 10.15 -3.00
CA GLY A 237 7.37 9.82 -2.83
C GLY A 237 7.95 9.08 -4.03
N THR A 238 9.19 8.63 -3.87
CA THR A 238 9.91 7.90 -4.93
C THR A 238 9.22 6.58 -5.25
N ARG A 239 8.93 6.36 -6.53
CA ARG A 239 8.41 5.07 -7.02
C ARG A 239 9.52 4.02 -7.02
N LEU A 240 9.26 2.90 -6.36
CA LEU A 240 10.21 1.81 -6.25
C LEU A 240 10.21 0.95 -7.52
N HIS A 241 11.40 0.53 -7.94
CA HIS A 241 11.60 -0.35 -9.08
C HIS A 241 12.66 -1.41 -8.77
N ARG A 242 12.56 -2.56 -9.46
CA ARG A 242 13.50 -3.67 -9.26
C ARG A 242 14.84 -3.31 -9.91
N SER A 243 15.92 -3.57 -9.20
CA SER A 243 17.30 -3.38 -9.66
C SER A 243 18.13 -4.65 -9.44
N GLU A 244 19.33 -4.73 -9.99
CA GLU A 244 20.19 -5.91 -9.86
C GLU A 244 20.58 -6.24 -8.41
N ALA A 245 20.96 -7.49 -8.18
CA ALA A 245 21.54 -7.88 -6.91
C ALA A 245 22.91 -7.19 -6.74
N ARG A 246 23.21 -6.74 -5.52
CA ARG A 246 24.50 -6.09 -5.23
C ARG A 246 25.33 -6.93 -4.25
N PRO A 247 26.65 -7.04 -4.44
CA PRO A 247 27.51 -7.66 -3.44
C PRO A 247 27.50 -6.82 -2.16
N GLY A 248 27.55 -7.51 -1.02
CA GLY A 248 27.67 -6.85 0.27
C GLY A 248 28.27 -7.78 1.32
N ARG A 249 28.55 -7.24 2.50
CA ARG A 249 29.12 -8.01 3.62
C ARG A 249 28.45 -7.66 4.93
N LEU A 250 28.39 -8.64 5.82
CA LEU A 250 27.92 -8.46 7.19
C LEU A 250 29.12 -8.14 8.08
N VAL A 251 29.08 -7.02 8.81
CA VAL A 251 30.19 -6.56 9.63
C VAL A 251 29.71 -6.05 10.98
N TRP A 252 30.41 -6.41 12.04
CA TRP A 252 30.18 -5.83 13.36
C TRP A 252 30.86 -4.48 13.47
N ARG A 253 30.11 -3.45 13.89
CA ARG A 253 30.62 -2.10 14.13
C ARG A 253 30.20 -1.62 15.51
N PHE A 254 31.06 -0.83 16.14
CA PHE A 254 30.73 -0.14 17.38
C PHE A 254 29.77 1.02 17.10
N ASP A 255 28.74 1.16 17.93
CA ASP A 255 27.90 2.34 18.00
C ASP A 255 28.49 3.38 18.96
N GLY A 256 27.90 4.58 19.02
CA GLY A 256 28.39 5.67 19.88
C GLY A 256 28.41 5.35 21.38
N GLU A 257 27.67 4.30 21.81
CA GLU A 257 27.62 3.81 23.20
C GLU A 257 28.57 2.61 23.43
N GLY A 258 29.45 2.33 22.46
CA GLY A 258 30.43 1.25 22.50
C GLY A 258 29.85 -0.16 22.36
N ARG A 259 28.54 -0.30 22.08
CA ARG A 259 27.93 -1.59 21.78
C ARG A 259 28.22 -1.95 20.32
N GLN A 260 28.27 -3.23 20.01
CA GLN A 260 28.45 -3.66 18.63
C GLN A 260 27.11 -4.02 18.00
N ARG A 261 26.86 -3.49 16.80
CA ARG A 261 25.73 -3.86 15.96
C ARG A 261 26.23 -4.52 14.69
N LEU A 262 25.47 -5.46 14.18
CA LEU A 262 25.75 -6.05 12.88
C LEU A 262 25.13 -5.18 11.78
N LEU A 263 25.98 -4.67 10.90
CA LEU A 263 25.60 -3.89 9.73
C LEU A 263 25.78 -4.72 8.46
N CYS A 264 25.05 -4.36 7.42
CA CYS A 264 25.26 -4.82 6.06
C CYS A 264 25.87 -3.67 5.25
N GLU A 265 27.13 -3.82 4.85
CA GLU A 265 27.85 -2.84 4.03
C GLU A 265 27.80 -3.26 2.55
N LEU A 266 27.64 -2.28 1.66
CA LEU A 266 27.78 -2.43 0.21
C LEU A 266 28.84 -1.48 -0.31
N ASP A 267 29.36 -1.77 -1.50
CA ASP A 267 30.11 -0.78 -2.26
C ASP A 267 29.17 0.37 -2.65
N GLU A 268 29.68 1.62 -2.60
CA GLU A 268 28.93 2.85 -2.92
C GLU A 268 27.66 3.10 -2.07
N MET A 269 27.64 2.63 -0.82
CA MET A 269 26.55 2.91 0.11
C MET A 269 26.52 4.40 0.52
N HIS A 270 25.32 4.98 0.60
CA HIS A 270 25.12 6.40 0.97
C HIS A 270 23.88 6.59 1.86
N GLU A 271 23.73 7.77 2.48
CA GLU A 271 22.72 8.08 3.51
C GLU A 271 21.26 7.81 3.09
N GLU A 272 20.93 7.93 1.79
CA GLU A 272 19.60 7.64 1.26
C GLU A 272 19.38 6.15 0.90
N MET A 273 20.28 5.25 1.30
CA MET A 273 20.06 3.81 1.18
C MET A 273 19.57 3.22 2.50
N VAL A 274 18.50 2.44 2.41
CA VAL A 274 17.95 1.68 3.54
C VAL A 274 18.23 0.20 3.32
N ILE A 275 18.76 -0.44 4.36
CA ILE A 275 18.87 -1.90 4.39
C ILE A 275 17.63 -2.46 5.09
N THR A 276 17.02 -3.49 4.52
CA THR A 276 15.91 -4.21 5.16
C THR A 276 16.11 -5.72 5.09
N SER A 277 15.46 -6.44 6.00
CA SER A 277 15.56 -7.91 6.09
C SER A 277 14.25 -8.54 5.61
N LEU A 278 14.25 -9.12 4.42
CA LEU A 278 13.10 -9.77 3.77
C LEU A 278 13.47 -11.23 3.44
N GLY A 279 13.81 -12.02 4.47
CA GLY A 279 14.43 -13.36 4.28
C GLY A 279 15.92 -13.35 3.97
N GLY A 280 16.43 -12.19 3.59
CA GLY A 280 17.82 -11.85 3.37
C GLY A 280 17.94 -10.32 3.34
N PRO A 281 19.16 -9.79 3.18
CA PRO A 281 19.37 -8.35 3.13
C PRO A 281 18.90 -7.82 1.78
N TRP A 282 18.19 -6.71 1.80
CA TRP A 282 17.77 -5.94 0.63
C TRP A 282 18.19 -4.49 0.81
N TYR A 283 18.63 -3.86 -0.28
CA TYR A 283 18.81 -2.42 -0.33
C TYR A 283 17.58 -1.76 -0.96
N ILE A 284 17.25 -0.58 -0.47
CA ILE A 284 16.26 0.34 -1.02
C ILE A 284 16.95 1.69 -1.13
N ASP A 285 17.30 2.10 -2.34
CA ASP A 285 17.78 3.46 -2.60
C ASP A 285 16.57 4.38 -2.73
N THR A 286 16.38 5.25 -1.74
CA THR A 286 15.20 6.12 -1.68
C THR A 286 15.30 7.30 -2.63
N ARG A 287 16.50 7.60 -3.14
CA ARG A 287 16.77 8.66 -4.10
C ARG A 287 16.39 8.23 -5.52
N SER A 288 16.89 7.06 -5.94
CA SER A 288 16.62 6.51 -7.28
C SER A 288 15.34 5.67 -7.35
N GLY A 289 14.92 5.09 -6.22
CA GLY A 289 13.86 4.09 -6.14
C GLY A 289 14.34 2.66 -6.43
N ALA A 290 15.64 2.46 -6.68
CA ALA A 290 16.20 1.15 -7.00
C ALA A 290 16.19 0.23 -5.78
N CYS A 291 15.60 -0.97 -5.93
CA CYS A 291 15.52 -1.95 -4.86
C CYS A 291 16.01 -3.33 -5.30
N GLY A 292 16.82 -3.97 -4.46
CA GLY A 292 17.25 -5.33 -4.75
C GLY A 292 17.91 -6.08 -3.60
N PRO A 293 18.12 -7.39 -3.78
CA PRO A 293 18.76 -8.23 -2.79
C PRO A 293 20.24 -7.90 -2.70
N ILE A 294 20.81 -8.19 -1.54
CA ILE A 294 22.24 -8.04 -1.25
C ILE A 294 22.84 -9.43 -1.11
N GLU A 295 23.85 -9.71 -1.91
CA GLU A 295 24.56 -10.98 -1.93
C GLU A 295 25.70 -10.95 -0.93
N THR A 296 25.53 -11.67 0.18
CA THR A 296 26.49 -11.71 1.30
C THR A 296 27.36 -12.95 1.32
N GLY A 297 27.14 -13.89 0.38
CA GLY A 297 27.75 -15.23 0.41
C GLY A 297 27.32 -16.11 1.61
N THR A 298 26.47 -15.60 2.50
CA THR A 298 26.01 -16.27 3.71
C THR A 298 24.62 -16.89 3.49
N PRO A 299 24.32 -18.12 3.98
CA PRO A 299 23.02 -18.74 3.79
C PRO A 299 21.84 -17.88 4.30
N PRO A 300 20.71 -17.77 3.56
CA PRO A 300 19.63 -16.83 3.88
C PRO A 300 19.07 -16.94 5.30
N ARG A 301 18.88 -18.16 5.81
CA ARG A 301 18.42 -18.39 7.19
C ARG A 301 19.37 -17.80 8.23
N LEU A 302 20.67 -17.90 8.00
CA LEU A 302 21.70 -17.38 8.90
C LEU A 302 21.75 -15.85 8.84
N VAL A 303 21.67 -15.28 7.63
CA VAL A 303 21.60 -13.83 7.44
C VAL A 303 20.39 -13.22 8.15
N SER A 304 19.22 -13.85 8.03
CA SER A 304 18.00 -13.38 8.70
C SER A 304 18.15 -13.31 10.23
N LEU A 305 18.82 -14.29 10.85
CA LEU A 305 19.11 -14.28 12.29
C LEU A 305 20.16 -13.23 12.65
N LEU A 306 21.22 -13.14 11.87
CA LEU A 306 22.33 -12.20 12.07
C LEU A 306 21.87 -10.74 11.97
N LEU A 307 21.06 -10.38 10.97
CA LEU A 307 20.52 -9.02 10.81
C LEU A 307 19.54 -8.60 11.92
N ARG A 308 19.01 -9.57 12.67
CA ARG A 308 18.15 -9.34 13.84
C ARG A 308 18.92 -9.40 15.14
N ALA A 309 20.25 -9.54 15.10
CA ALA A 309 21.06 -9.60 16.30
C ALA A 309 20.89 -8.31 17.12
N PRO A 310 20.65 -8.41 18.44
CA PRO A 310 20.60 -7.24 19.30
C PRO A 310 21.98 -6.59 19.37
N ALA A 311 22.02 -5.31 19.77
CA ALA A 311 23.28 -4.64 20.07
C ALA A 311 24.02 -5.41 21.18
N VAL A 312 25.26 -5.81 20.91
CA VAL A 312 26.12 -6.57 21.82
C VAL A 312 26.87 -5.59 22.72
N PRO A 313 26.62 -5.57 24.04
CA PRO A 313 27.33 -4.65 24.93
C PRO A 313 28.83 -4.95 25.00
N PRO A 314 29.68 -3.94 25.28
CA PRO A 314 31.12 -4.11 25.42
C PRO A 314 31.52 -5.27 26.34
N ALA A 315 30.85 -5.39 27.50
CA ALA A 315 31.12 -6.42 28.51
C ALA A 315 30.77 -7.84 28.04
N ALA A 316 29.85 -7.99 27.08
CA ALA A 316 29.41 -9.29 26.57
C ALA A 316 30.13 -9.72 25.30
N ALA A 317 30.80 -8.80 24.60
CA ALA A 317 31.41 -9.02 23.29
C ALA A 317 32.35 -10.24 23.27
N THR A 318 33.25 -10.35 24.24
CA THR A 318 34.19 -11.49 24.35
C THR A 318 33.47 -12.82 24.52
N LEU A 319 32.45 -12.88 25.37
CA LEU A 319 31.69 -14.11 25.63
C LEU A 319 30.86 -14.52 24.40
N VAL A 320 30.19 -13.57 23.75
CA VAL A 320 29.43 -13.82 22.51
C VAL A 320 30.36 -14.33 21.42
N ARG A 321 31.52 -13.67 21.24
CA ARG A 321 32.55 -14.10 20.31
C ARG A 321 33.03 -15.52 20.59
N GLN A 322 33.32 -15.87 21.85
CA GLN A 322 33.73 -17.22 22.24
C GLN A 322 32.66 -18.27 21.91
N LYS A 323 31.39 -17.99 22.21
CA LYS A 323 30.28 -18.90 21.90
C LYS A 323 30.09 -19.12 20.40
N LEU A 324 30.40 -18.12 19.58
CA LEU A 324 30.27 -18.18 18.13
C LEU A 324 31.56 -18.61 17.41
N ALA A 325 32.67 -18.79 18.12
CA ALA A 325 33.99 -19.04 17.54
C ALA A 325 34.05 -20.33 16.70
N ALA A 326 33.28 -21.35 17.05
CA ALA A 326 33.18 -22.60 16.28
C ALA A 326 32.57 -22.43 14.88
N HIS A 327 32.00 -21.27 14.58
CA HIS A 327 31.35 -20.95 13.31
C HIS A 327 32.00 -19.77 12.59
N ALA A 328 33.21 -19.37 13.00
CA ALA A 328 33.92 -18.19 12.50
C ALA A 328 34.21 -18.21 10.99
N ASP A 329 34.20 -19.39 10.37
CA ASP A 329 34.34 -19.60 8.92
C ASP A 329 33.09 -19.20 8.13
N ARG A 330 31.93 -19.13 8.80
CA ARG A 330 30.62 -18.91 8.17
C ARG A 330 29.93 -17.61 8.60
N ILE A 331 30.34 -17.01 9.71
CA ILE A 331 29.73 -15.79 10.24
C ILE A 331 30.76 -14.77 10.69
N PRO A 332 30.48 -13.47 10.52
CA PRO A 332 31.28 -12.43 11.15
C PRO A 332 31.12 -12.51 12.67
N LEU A 333 32.22 -12.39 13.39
CA LEU A 333 32.23 -12.36 14.83
C LEU A 333 32.33 -10.91 15.34
N PRO A 334 31.73 -10.59 16.50
CA PRO A 334 31.99 -9.33 17.18
C PRO A 334 33.49 -9.14 17.41
N GLU A 335 33.97 -7.91 17.26
CA GLU A 335 35.35 -7.56 17.51
C GLU A 335 35.64 -7.65 19.03
N PRO A 336 36.74 -8.32 19.44
CA PRO A 336 37.17 -8.27 20.82
C PRO A 336 37.71 -6.88 21.13
N LEU A 337 37.30 -6.31 22.27
CA LEU A 337 37.88 -5.05 22.73
C LEU A 337 39.35 -5.25 23.07
N ARG A 338 40.24 -4.41 22.49
CA ARG A 338 41.68 -4.53 22.73
C ARG A 338 42.08 -4.12 24.14
N ARG A 339 41.42 -3.09 24.69
CA ARG A 339 41.70 -2.54 26.01
C ARG A 339 40.47 -1.83 26.56
N ARG A 340 40.20 -2.02 27.85
CA ARG A 340 39.27 -1.22 28.65
C ARG A 340 40.08 -0.24 29.48
N GLU A 341 39.83 1.04 29.32
CA GLU A 341 40.56 2.12 30.00
C GLU A 341 39.57 3.05 30.69
N ARG A 342 39.79 3.31 31.99
CA ARG A 342 39.02 4.32 32.71
C ARG A 342 39.69 5.67 32.49
N VAL A 343 38.96 6.64 31.95
CA VAL A 343 39.49 7.98 31.68
C VAL A 343 38.62 8.99 32.39
N ASP A 344 39.22 9.79 33.26
CA ASP A 344 38.56 10.91 33.91
C ASP A 344 38.77 12.16 33.03
N VAL A 345 37.69 12.69 32.45
CA VAL A 345 37.71 13.92 31.65
C VAL A 345 36.63 14.88 32.14
N THR A 346 36.92 16.18 32.08
CA THR A 346 35.90 17.22 32.28
C THR A 346 35.09 17.34 31.00
N PRO A 347 33.74 17.22 31.05
CA PRO A 347 32.93 17.30 29.85
C PRO A 347 32.86 18.73 29.30
N THR A 348 32.65 18.84 27.99
CA THR A 348 32.31 20.11 27.34
C THR A 348 30.78 20.23 27.30
N PRO A 349 30.16 21.23 27.96
CA PRO A 349 28.72 21.43 27.87
C PRO A 349 28.35 21.89 26.45
N LEU A 350 27.29 21.28 25.90
CA LEU A 350 26.74 21.58 24.59
C LEU A 350 25.29 22.04 24.77
N LEU A 351 25.00 23.26 24.32
CA LEU A 351 23.64 23.80 24.31
C LEU A 351 23.17 23.92 22.85
N HIS A 352 22.16 23.14 22.48
CA HIS A 352 21.57 23.17 21.13
C HIS A 352 20.20 23.85 21.17
N LEU A 353 20.09 24.99 20.52
CA LEU A 353 18.85 25.76 20.42
C LEU A 353 18.08 25.35 19.17
N HIS A 354 16.81 24.99 19.32
CA HIS A 354 15.98 24.51 18.22
C HIS A 354 14.51 24.83 18.42
N CYS A 355 13.73 24.85 17.34
CA CYS A 355 12.31 25.20 17.37
C CYS A 355 11.46 24.09 16.73
N PRO A 356 11.24 22.95 17.40
CA PRO A 356 10.41 21.88 16.88
C PRO A 356 8.93 22.28 16.86
N THR A 357 8.17 21.61 15.99
CA THR A 357 6.72 21.70 15.93
C THR A 357 6.08 20.59 16.75
N ILE A 358 5.13 20.95 17.61
CA ILE A 358 4.34 20.04 18.43
C ILE A 358 2.87 20.18 18.03
N THR A 359 2.27 19.09 17.57
CA THR A 359 0.84 19.04 17.26
C THR A 359 0.04 18.94 18.56
N VAL A 360 -0.60 20.03 18.94
CA VAL A 360 -1.50 20.07 20.10
C VAL A 360 -2.92 19.74 19.67
N VAL A 361 -3.63 19.05 20.55
CA VAL A 361 -5.02 18.68 20.34
C VAL A 361 -5.88 19.47 21.31
N ARG A 362 -6.76 20.31 20.79
CA ARG A 362 -7.73 21.08 21.58
C ARG A 362 -9.15 20.53 21.38
N GLY A 363 -9.99 20.67 22.40
CA GLY A 363 -11.39 20.19 22.39
C GLY A 363 -11.57 18.69 22.70
N SER A 364 -12.82 18.23 22.72
CA SER A 364 -13.20 16.84 22.97
C SER A 364 -14.25 16.34 21.98
N GLY A 365 -14.23 15.03 21.70
CA GLY A 365 -15.17 14.39 20.79
C GLY A 365 -15.11 14.94 19.35
N TRP A 366 -16.25 15.36 18.81
CA TRP A 366 -16.39 15.84 17.43
C TRP A 366 -15.85 17.26 17.18
N LYS A 367 -15.44 17.99 18.23
CA LYS A 367 -14.80 19.32 18.15
C LYS A 367 -13.29 19.26 18.36
N ARG A 368 -12.66 18.15 17.99
CA ARG A 368 -11.22 17.95 18.13
C ARG A 368 -10.53 18.72 17.01
N GLU A 369 -9.74 19.73 17.39
CA GLU A 369 -8.93 20.52 16.49
C GLU A 369 -7.46 20.22 16.76
N GLU A 370 -6.71 19.98 15.69
CA GLU A 370 -5.26 19.80 15.73
C GLU A 370 -4.61 21.08 15.27
N GLU A 371 -3.67 21.57 16.07
CA GLU A 371 -2.95 22.81 15.82
C GLU A 371 -1.46 22.52 15.96
N ASP A 372 -0.66 22.93 14.99
CA ASP A 372 0.79 22.78 15.02
C ASP A 372 1.41 24.02 15.66
N VAL A 373 2.03 23.84 16.83
CA VAL A 373 2.66 24.93 17.59
C VAL A 373 4.17 24.79 17.50
N VAL A 374 4.85 25.88 17.14
CA VAL A 374 6.31 25.95 17.16
C VAL A 374 6.76 26.31 18.56
N VAL A 375 7.61 25.48 19.16
CA VAL A 375 8.06 25.65 20.55
C VAL A 375 9.57 25.83 20.55
N PRO A 376 10.11 27.00 20.93
CA PRO A 376 11.56 27.18 21.05
C PRO A 376 12.06 26.43 22.29
N LEU A 377 13.12 25.63 22.11
CA LEU A 377 13.69 24.74 23.13
C LEU A 377 15.22 24.81 23.13
N ALA A 378 15.82 24.63 24.30
CA ALA A 378 17.26 24.47 24.49
C ALA A 378 17.56 23.05 25.01
N ARG A 379 18.35 22.30 24.24
CA ARG A 379 18.79 20.96 24.61
C ARG A 379 20.18 21.02 25.22
N LEU A 380 20.29 20.63 26.49
CA LEU A 380 21.57 20.49 27.18
C LEU A 380 22.12 19.06 27.04
N ALA A 381 23.36 18.98 26.57
CA ALA A 381 24.15 17.75 26.50
C ALA A 381 25.59 18.01 26.97
N PHE A 382 26.34 16.93 27.17
CA PHE A 382 27.72 16.97 27.63
C PHE A 382 28.57 16.08 26.74
N ASP A 383 29.62 16.64 26.15
CA ASP A 383 30.59 15.90 25.36
C ASP A 383 31.74 15.42 26.25
N TYR A 384 31.84 14.11 26.42
CA TYR A 384 32.92 13.42 27.08
C TYR A 384 33.87 12.82 26.04
N ALA A 385 34.84 13.61 25.59
CA ALA A 385 35.88 13.19 24.65
C ALA A 385 35.34 12.53 23.35
N GLY A 386 34.29 13.10 22.78
CA GLY A 386 33.57 12.62 21.59
C GLY A 386 32.26 11.89 21.91
N ALA A 387 32.02 11.52 23.18
CA ALA A 387 30.80 10.86 23.62
C ALA A 387 29.78 11.87 24.17
N VAL A 388 28.79 12.22 23.37
CA VAL A 388 27.73 13.14 23.77
C VAL A 388 26.63 12.41 24.55
N VAL A 389 26.33 12.89 25.76
CA VAL A 389 25.22 12.41 26.59
C VAL A 389 24.29 13.54 26.99
N HIS A 390 22.99 13.28 27.05
CA HIS A 390 22.01 14.26 27.51
C HIS A 390 22.02 14.38 29.03
N TRP A 391 21.69 15.57 29.54
CA TRP A 391 21.69 15.85 30.98
C TRP A 391 20.81 14.88 31.79
N HIS A 392 19.69 14.47 31.21
CA HIS A 392 18.72 13.56 31.83
C HIS A 392 19.06 12.06 31.68
N ASP A 393 20.19 11.71 31.04
CA ASP A 393 20.67 10.32 31.03
C ASP A 393 20.95 9.91 32.49
N ARG A 394 20.62 8.67 32.86
CA ARG A 394 20.76 8.15 34.23
C ARG A 394 22.02 7.29 34.44
N ARG A 395 22.77 7.02 33.37
CA ARG A 395 24.03 6.29 33.47
C ARG A 395 25.02 7.07 34.34
N THR A 396 25.80 6.37 35.14
CA THR A 396 26.90 6.96 35.93
C THR A 396 28.25 6.90 35.21
N GLU A 397 28.36 6.03 34.21
CA GLU A 397 29.55 5.83 33.38
C GLU A 397 29.14 5.78 31.91
N ILE A 398 29.99 6.32 31.05
CA ILE A 398 29.86 6.33 29.59
C ILE A 398 30.84 5.32 29.03
N ASN A 399 30.33 4.44 28.17
CA ASN A 399 31.14 3.54 27.36
C ASN A 399 31.29 4.18 25.98
N HIS A 400 32.51 4.53 25.61
CA HIS A 400 32.80 5.12 24.30
C HIS A 400 33.96 4.38 23.65
N VAL A 401 33.85 4.06 22.36
CA VAL A 401 34.90 3.33 21.64
C VAL A 401 35.62 4.25 20.66
N VAL A 402 36.92 4.43 20.90
CA VAL A 402 37.84 5.20 20.04
C VAL A 402 39.03 4.31 19.71
N ASP A 403 39.42 4.23 18.43
CA ASP A 403 40.56 3.42 17.96
C ASP A 403 40.56 1.96 18.47
N ASN A 404 39.38 1.33 18.53
CA ASN A 404 39.18 -0.03 19.05
C ASN A 404 39.57 -0.21 20.54
N ARG A 405 39.48 0.87 21.32
CA ARG A 405 39.62 0.89 22.79
C ARG A 405 38.31 1.32 23.41
N LEU A 406 37.87 0.62 24.46
CA LEU A 406 36.72 1.03 25.25
C LEU A 406 37.17 2.00 26.34
N LEU A 407 36.81 3.26 26.19
CA LEU A 407 36.89 4.27 27.24
C LEU A 407 35.68 4.12 28.15
N VAL A 408 35.94 3.96 29.45
CA VAL A 408 34.92 4.01 30.50
C VAL A 408 35.10 5.32 31.23
N ILE A 409 34.22 6.27 30.94
CA ILE A 409 34.33 7.64 31.41
C ILE A 409 33.28 7.84 32.51
N PRO A 410 33.66 8.05 33.78
CA PRO A 410 32.70 8.38 34.81
C PRO A 410 32.13 9.77 34.55
N ARG A 411 30.81 9.92 34.72
CA ARG A 411 30.18 11.22 34.57
C ARG A 411 30.51 12.12 35.73
N SER A 412 30.79 13.38 35.41
CA SER A 412 31.01 14.45 36.37
C SER A 412 29.66 15.02 36.82
N SER A 413 28.89 14.27 37.61
CA SER A 413 27.53 14.66 38.02
C SER A 413 27.48 16.03 38.72
N VAL A 414 28.53 16.39 39.47
CA VAL A 414 28.63 17.70 40.13
C VAL A 414 28.73 18.82 39.09
N PHE A 415 29.58 18.67 38.07
CA PHE A 415 29.73 19.67 37.01
C PHE A 415 28.47 19.75 36.15
N GLU A 416 27.87 18.62 35.79
CA GLU A 416 26.64 18.59 35.01
C GLU A 416 25.49 19.30 35.73
N MET A 417 25.32 19.05 37.02
CA MET A 417 24.31 19.73 37.85
C MET A 417 24.55 21.25 37.93
N GLN A 418 25.80 21.70 38.04
CA GLN A 418 26.13 23.13 37.99
C GLN A 418 25.68 23.79 36.68
N MET A 419 25.82 23.10 35.54
CA MET A 419 25.37 23.63 34.25
C MET A 419 23.84 23.65 34.13
N VAL A 420 23.14 22.65 34.67
CA VAL A 420 21.67 22.66 34.77
C VAL A 420 21.20 23.83 35.63
N GLU A 421 21.79 24.03 36.81
CA GLU A 421 21.45 25.15 37.70
C GLU A 421 21.74 26.51 37.05
N ARG A 422 22.78 26.61 36.21
CA ARG A 422 23.07 27.82 35.43
C ARG A 422 21.92 28.16 34.46
N LEU A 423 21.32 27.18 33.81
CA LEU A 423 20.13 27.40 32.95
C LEU A 423 18.89 27.73 33.79
N ASN A 424 18.66 27.02 34.88
CA ASN A 424 17.55 27.31 35.80
C ASN A 424 17.61 28.74 36.35
N ALA A 425 18.80 29.23 36.70
CA ALA A 425 19.02 30.59 37.16
C ALA A 425 18.74 31.65 36.08
N MET A 426 18.81 31.28 34.80
CA MET A 426 18.40 32.12 33.66
C MET A 426 16.89 32.04 33.39
N GLY A 427 16.15 31.19 34.12
CA GLY A 427 14.71 31.00 34.00
C GLY A 427 14.29 29.91 33.01
N LEU A 428 15.23 29.13 32.49
CA LEU A 428 14.97 27.97 31.65
C LEU A 428 14.65 26.75 32.52
N GLN A 429 13.53 26.10 32.27
CA GLN A 429 13.12 24.87 32.95
C GLN A 429 12.76 23.78 31.94
N PRO A 430 12.86 22.48 32.28
CA PRO A 430 12.41 21.42 31.40
C PRO A 430 10.92 21.58 31.03
N LEU A 431 10.57 21.39 29.75
CA LEU A 431 9.20 21.49 29.26
C LEU A 431 8.22 20.60 30.05
N GLY A 432 8.69 19.45 30.53
CA GLY A 432 7.94 18.57 31.42
C GLY A 432 6.74 17.88 30.75
N PRO A 433 5.91 17.15 31.53
CA PRO A 433 4.76 16.42 31.01
C PRO A 433 3.45 17.22 31.05
N VAL A 434 3.48 18.47 31.48
CA VAL A 434 2.32 19.36 31.65
C VAL A 434 2.25 20.41 30.53
N GLY A 435 1.17 21.19 30.46
CA GLY A 435 1.03 22.25 29.45
C GLY A 435 1.17 21.73 28.01
N LEU A 436 2.06 22.33 27.23
CA LEU A 436 2.44 21.88 25.88
C LEU A 436 3.17 20.52 25.89
N GLY A 437 3.92 20.23 26.94
CA GLY A 437 4.70 19.00 27.10
C GLY A 437 3.88 17.71 27.12
N ARG A 438 2.59 17.78 27.45
CA ARG A 438 1.67 16.62 27.39
C ARG A 438 1.52 16.04 25.98
N PHE A 439 1.66 16.88 24.95
CA PHE A 439 1.61 16.50 23.54
C PHE A 439 2.99 16.21 22.95
N ALA A 440 4.05 16.63 23.65
CA ALA A 440 5.41 16.47 23.20
C ALA A 440 5.88 14.99 23.32
N PRO A 441 6.73 14.51 22.39
CA PRO A 441 7.50 13.28 22.59
C PRO A 441 8.37 13.37 23.85
N GLU A 442 8.63 12.24 24.49
CA GLU A 442 9.40 12.18 25.76
C GLU A 442 10.76 12.89 25.69
N GLN A 443 11.44 12.81 24.55
CA GLN A 443 12.73 13.49 24.33
C GLN A 443 12.64 15.01 24.43
N LEU A 444 11.55 15.62 23.95
CA LEU A 444 11.35 17.07 24.00
C LEU A 444 10.94 17.55 25.39
N ARG A 445 10.34 16.69 26.22
CA ARG A 445 9.94 17.04 27.60
C ARG A 445 11.13 17.33 28.51
N GLN A 446 12.32 16.84 28.12
CA GLN A 446 13.56 17.04 28.85
C GLN A 446 14.37 18.23 28.32
N ASP A 447 13.96 18.83 27.20
CA ASP A 447 14.57 20.07 26.71
C ASP A 447 14.01 21.27 27.49
N PHE A 448 14.80 22.32 27.62
CA PHE A 448 14.48 23.49 28.44
C PHE A 448 13.73 24.56 27.63
N THR A 449 12.76 25.21 28.27
CA THR A 449 12.02 26.37 27.78
C THR A 449 11.81 27.37 28.91
N PHE A 450 11.40 28.60 28.57
CA PHE A 450 10.84 29.51 29.55
C PHE A 450 9.41 29.08 29.91
N GLU A 451 9.04 29.30 31.18
CA GLU A 451 7.67 29.11 31.66
C GLU A 451 6.72 30.14 31.00
N GLU A 452 5.50 29.70 30.68
CA GLU A 452 4.45 30.60 30.21
C GLU A 452 3.85 31.34 31.42
N ASP A 453 4.32 32.55 31.68
CA ASP A 453 3.72 33.45 32.67
C ASP A 453 2.65 34.32 32.00
N GLU A 454 1.53 34.61 32.68
CA GLU A 454 0.39 35.37 32.12
C GLU A 454 0.76 36.80 31.67
N ASP A 455 1.89 37.33 32.15
CA ASP A 455 2.35 38.70 31.93
C ASP A 455 3.56 38.82 30.95
N ASP A 456 4.25 37.73 30.62
CA ASP A 456 5.52 37.75 29.85
C ASP A 456 5.44 36.98 28.52
N ASP A 457 5.81 37.64 27.42
CA ASP A 457 5.94 36.98 26.12
C ASP A 457 7.21 36.10 26.11
N VAL A 458 7.00 34.78 26.15
CA VAL A 458 8.05 33.76 26.03
C VAL A 458 8.98 34.04 24.84
N SER A 459 8.47 34.62 23.75
CA SER A 459 9.26 34.99 22.56
C SER A 459 10.30 36.06 22.87
N LEU A 460 9.95 37.07 23.69
CA LEU A 460 10.87 38.13 24.12
C LEU A 460 11.99 37.57 25.00
N ARG A 461 11.67 36.66 25.93
CA ARG A 461 12.68 36.00 26.77
C ARG A 461 13.69 35.19 25.96
N TRP A 462 13.23 34.51 24.90
CA TRP A 462 14.13 33.82 23.97
C TRP A 462 15.04 34.78 23.20
N VAL A 463 14.54 35.96 22.79
CA VAL A 463 15.36 36.99 22.14
C VAL A 463 16.43 37.52 23.08
N GLU A 464 16.07 37.84 24.33
CA GLU A 464 17.02 38.32 25.35
C GLU A 464 18.07 37.26 25.68
N PHE A 465 17.65 36.01 25.88
CA PHE A 465 18.56 34.89 26.13
C PHE A 465 19.57 34.73 24.99
N ASN A 466 19.10 34.73 23.73
CA ASN A 466 19.96 34.59 22.55
C ASN A 466 20.94 35.77 22.39
N HIS A 467 20.52 36.98 22.76
CA HIS A 467 21.33 38.18 22.57
C HIS A 467 22.32 38.44 23.72
N HIS A 468 21.94 38.13 24.96
CA HIS A 468 22.69 38.50 26.15
C HIS A 468 23.36 37.32 26.86
N GLU A 469 22.66 36.19 26.97
CA GLU A 469 23.12 35.06 27.77
C GLU A 469 23.93 34.07 26.94
N VAL A 470 23.48 33.69 25.75
CA VAL A 470 24.19 32.73 24.86
C VAL A 470 25.65 33.13 24.59
N PRO A 471 26.01 34.41 24.32
CA PRO A 471 27.40 34.79 24.10
C PRO A 471 28.31 34.68 25.34
N ARG A 472 27.73 34.52 26.54
CA ARG A 472 28.43 34.40 27.83
C ARG A 472 28.52 32.95 28.31
N LEU A 473 27.80 32.03 27.67
CA LEU A 473 27.84 30.59 27.92
C LEU A 473 29.07 29.98 27.28
#